data_AF-A0A7W9V1I7-F1
#
_entry.id   AF-A0A7W9V1I7-F1
#
_cell.length_a   1.000
_cell.length_b   1.000
_cell.length_c   1.000
_cell.angle_alpha   90.00
_cell.angle_beta   90.00
_cell.angle_gamma   90.00
#
_symmetry.space_group_name_H-M   'P 1'
#
loop_
_entity.id
_entity.type
_entity.pdbx_description
1 polymer ?
#
loop_
_entity_poly.entity_id
_entity_poly.type
_entity_poly.pdbx_seq_one_letter_code
_entity_poly.pdbx_strand_id
1 'polypeptide(L)'
;MLWRLRLTHPRITQVSADSAYAGKLVGRAEDFLHITLKTVPRPRVAKGFVVLPRRWRVERTLGSIMNALRNARDYERLPQHSEAHLNWSLITLMIKRLTWRKSATGWAKES
;
A
#
# COMPACT_ATOMS: atom_id res chain seq x y z
N MET A 1 4.49 7.58 -13.75
CA MET A 1 3.49 7.32 -12.69
C MET A 1 3.77 8.12 -11.41
N LEU A 2 5.00 8.17 -10.89
CA LEU A 2 5.33 8.90 -9.65
C LEU A 2 5.12 10.43 -9.72
N TRP A 3 5.23 11.05 -10.89
CA TRP A 3 4.97 12.49 -11.07
C TRP A 3 3.53 12.89 -10.75
N ARG A 4 2.54 12.07 -11.14
CA ARG A 4 1.12 12.30 -10.79
C ARG A 4 0.90 12.26 -9.28
N LEU A 5 1.59 11.35 -8.60
CA LEU A 5 1.53 11.23 -7.15
C LEU A 5 2.04 12.51 -6.47
N ARG A 6 3.15 13.08 -6.95
CA ARG A 6 3.68 14.35 -6.41
C ARG A 6 2.73 15.53 -6.63
N LEU A 7 2.09 15.63 -7.80
CA LEU A 7 1.15 16.70 -8.10
C LEU A 7 -0.13 16.63 -7.26
N THR A 8 -0.67 15.42 -7.08
CA THR A 8 -1.95 15.21 -6.37
C THR A 8 -1.78 15.13 -4.85
N HIS A 9 -0.63 14.66 -4.38
CA HIS A 9 -0.37 14.41 -2.97
C HIS A 9 1.03 14.93 -2.56
N PRO A 10 1.22 16.26 -2.52
CA PRO A 10 2.55 16.86 -2.26
C PRO A 10 3.10 16.58 -0.86
N ARG A 11 2.23 16.16 0.08
CA ARG A 11 2.60 15.80 1.47
C ARG A 11 3.25 14.43 1.61
N ILE A 12 3.26 13.60 0.55
CA ILE A 12 3.90 12.27 0.61
C ILE A 12 5.41 12.43 0.42
N THR A 13 6.17 12.26 1.50
CA THR A 13 7.63 12.39 1.50
C THR A 13 8.34 11.03 1.43
N GLN A 14 7.75 9.98 2.01
CA GLN A 14 8.38 8.66 2.10
C GLN A 14 7.54 7.60 1.41
N VAL A 15 8.17 6.86 0.48
CA VAL A 15 7.55 5.72 -0.21
C VAL A 15 8.43 4.49 0.01
N SER A 16 7.81 3.33 0.26
CA SER A 16 8.54 2.07 0.35
C SER A 16 8.33 1.24 -0.91
N ALA A 17 9.39 0.62 -1.42
CA ALA A 17 9.35 -0.23 -2.60
C ALA A 17 10.13 -1.53 -2.39
N ASP A 18 9.88 -2.50 -3.28
CA ASP A 18 10.68 -3.72 -3.31
C ASP A 18 12.09 -3.44 -3.86
N SER A 19 13.03 -4.32 -3.50
CA SER A 19 14.40 -4.37 -3.98
C SER A 19 14.55 -4.38 -5.50
N ALA A 20 13.56 -4.88 -6.24
CA ALA A 20 13.53 -4.83 -7.70
C ALA A 20 13.52 -3.40 -8.26
N TYR A 21 13.07 -2.41 -7.47
CA TYR A 21 13.05 -1.00 -7.84
C TYR A 21 14.30 -0.23 -7.40
N ALA A 22 15.34 -0.93 -6.93
CA ALA A 22 16.61 -0.31 -6.60
C ALA A 22 17.34 0.22 -7.86
N GLY A 23 18.24 1.19 -7.67
CA GLY A 23 19.08 1.75 -8.73
C GLY A 23 18.60 3.10 -9.24
N LYS A 24 18.64 3.34 -10.56
CA LYS A 24 18.42 4.65 -11.20
C LYS A 24 17.06 5.29 -10.85
N LEU A 25 16.07 4.49 -10.51
CA LEU A 25 14.73 4.96 -10.14
C LEU A 25 14.71 5.64 -8.76
N VAL A 26 15.54 5.21 -7.82
CA VAL A 26 15.67 5.83 -6.50
C VAL A 26 16.22 7.25 -6.63
N GLY A 27 17.34 7.41 -7.35
CA GLY A 27 17.94 8.73 -7.60
C GLY A 27 16.99 9.65 -8.36
N ARG A 28 16.37 9.17 -9.45
CA ARG A 28 15.37 9.97 -10.19
C ARG A 28 14.16 10.39 -9.33
N ALA A 29 13.72 9.57 -8.38
CA ALA A 29 12.60 9.93 -7.51
C ALA A 29 12.98 11.03 -6.51
N GLU A 30 14.23 11.03 -6.04
CA GLU A 30 14.75 12.08 -5.18
C GLU A 30 14.96 13.38 -5.95
N ASP A 31 15.65 13.31 -7.10
CA ASP A 31 16.02 14.47 -7.92
C ASP A 31 14.81 15.19 -8.50
N PHE A 32 13.84 14.45 -9.05
CA PHE A 32 12.72 15.05 -9.80
C PHE A 32 11.44 15.23 -8.98
N LEU A 33 11.27 14.47 -7.89
CA LEU A 33 10.00 14.43 -7.16
C LEU A 33 10.13 14.74 -5.68
N HIS A 34 11.35 14.87 -5.15
CA HIS A 34 11.64 15.05 -3.73
C HIS A 34 10.95 13.99 -2.84
N ILE A 35 10.92 12.75 -3.33
CA ILE A 35 10.33 11.60 -2.61
C ILE A 35 11.46 10.64 -2.24
N THR A 36 11.59 10.34 -0.95
CA THR A 36 12.53 9.32 -0.47
C THR A 36 11.96 7.93 -0.71
N LEU A 37 12.54 7.20 -1.67
CA LEU A 37 12.20 5.80 -1.94
C LEU A 37 13.03 4.85 -1.08
N LYS A 38 12.41 4.23 -0.08
CA LYS A 38 13.01 3.22 0.78
C LYS A 38 12.80 1.84 0.19
N THR A 39 13.82 1.27 -0.44
CA THR A 39 13.79 -0.12 -0.91
C THR A 39 14.10 -1.07 0.24
N VAL A 40 13.29 -2.10 0.43
CA VAL A 40 13.56 -3.15 1.43
C VAL A 40 14.28 -4.32 0.75
N PRO A 41 15.59 -4.50 0.94
CA PRO A 41 16.33 -5.61 0.34
C PRO A 41 16.00 -6.93 1.03
N ARG A 42 15.99 -8.01 0.24
CA ARG A 42 15.98 -9.37 0.78
C ARG A 42 17.37 -9.72 1.34
N PRO A 43 17.48 -10.33 2.53
CA PRO A 43 18.76 -10.81 3.04
C PRO A 43 19.38 -11.84 2.08
N ARG A 44 20.61 -11.61 1.62
CA ARG A 44 21.31 -12.47 0.64
C ARG A 44 21.59 -13.89 1.15
N VAL A 45 21.72 -14.04 2.46
CA VAL A 45 22.08 -15.31 3.13
C VAL A 45 20.86 -16.20 3.39
N ALA A 46 19.64 -15.66 3.27
CA ALA A 46 18.44 -16.40 3.62
C ALA A 46 18.02 -17.37 2.49
N LYS A 47 18.10 -18.67 2.76
CA LYS A 47 17.52 -19.72 1.93
C LYS A 47 16.02 -19.85 2.22
N GLY A 48 15.20 -20.00 1.17
CA GLY A 48 13.75 -20.14 1.31
C GLY A 48 12.99 -18.82 1.48
N PHE A 49 11.69 -18.89 1.78
CA PHE A 49 10.81 -17.73 1.87
C PHE A 49 11.10 -16.89 3.11
N VAL A 50 11.31 -15.57 2.93
CA VAL A 50 11.52 -14.61 4.02
C VAL A 50 10.44 -13.56 4.00
N VAL A 51 9.79 -13.36 5.15
CA VAL A 51 8.79 -12.30 5.31
C VAL A 51 9.49 -10.94 5.33
N LEU A 52 9.28 -10.15 4.28
CA LEU A 52 9.81 -8.79 4.22
C LEU A 52 8.93 -7.81 5.00
N PRO A 53 9.52 -6.91 5.81
CA PRO A 53 8.75 -5.91 6.53
C PRO A 53 8.01 -5.00 5.55
N ARG A 54 6.73 -4.75 5.83
CA ARG A 54 5.80 -3.87 5.08
C ARG A 54 5.29 -4.36 3.71
N ARG A 55 5.76 -5.50 3.18
CA ARG A 55 5.28 -6.06 1.90
C ARG A 55 3.75 -6.27 1.87
N TRP A 56 3.22 -6.86 2.93
CA TRP A 56 1.79 -7.13 3.09
C TRP A 56 0.88 -5.90 3.11
N ARG A 57 1.39 -4.67 3.23
CA ARG A 57 0.53 -3.47 3.29
C ARG A 57 -0.18 -3.21 1.96
N VAL A 58 0.52 -3.40 0.85
CA VAL A 58 -0.05 -3.21 -0.50
C VAL A 58 -1.04 -4.34 -0.77
N GLU A 59 -0.60 -5.58 -0.57
CA GLU A 59 -1.41 -6.79 -0.75
C GLU A 59 -2.67 -6.77 0.12
N ARG A 60 -2.61 -6.29 1.36
CA ARG A 60 -3.80 -6.16 2.22
C ARG A 60 -4.81 -5.17 1.67
N THR A 61 -4.35 -4.06 1.08
CA THR A 61 -5.25 -3.08 0.45
C THR A 61 -5.89 -3.70 -0.80
N LEU A 62 -5.11 -4.39 -1.63
CA LEU A 62 -5.62 -5.14 -2.78
C LEU A 62 -6.62 -6.24 -2.37
N GLY A 63 -6.34 -6.98 -1.29
CA GLY A 63 -7.25 -7.97 -0.73
C GLY A 63 -8.56 -7.34 -0.23
N SER A 64 -8.51 -6.16 0.39
CA SER A 64 -9.73 -5.44 0.77
C SER A 64 -10.55 -4.96 -0.43
N ILE A 65 -9.89 -4.58 -1.54
CA ILE A 65 -10.56 -4.22 -2.79
C ILE A 65 -11.24 -5.45 -3.39
N MET A 66 -10.56 -6.59 -3.41
CA MET A 66 -11.07 -7.87 -3.89
C MET A 66 -12.24 -8.38 -3.05
N ASN A 67 -12.16 -8.25 -1.72
CA ASN A 67 -13.20 -8.64 -0.77
C ASN A 67 -14.49 -7.81 -0.91
N ALA A 68 -14.47 -6.68 -1.59
CA ALA A 68 -15.69 -5.96 -1.93
C ALA A 68 -16.52 -6.69 -3.01
N LEU A 69 -16.05 -7.85 -3.51
CA LEU A 69 -16.64 -8.80 -4.48
C LEU A 69 -16.94 -8.21 -5.87
N ARG A 70 -17.49 -7.00 -5.93
CA ARG A 70 -17.76 -6.23 -7.14
C ARG A 70 -16.52 -6.01 -7.99
N ASN A 71 -15.35 -5.84 -7.36
CA ASN A 71 -14.08 -5.64 -8.05
C ASN A 71 -13.37 -6.96 -8.38
N ALA A 72 -13.95 -8.12 -8.05
CA ALA A 72 -13.31 -9.41 -8.31
C ALA A 72 -13.28 -9.77 -9.80
N ARG A 73 -14.18 -9.16 -10.59
CA ARG A 73 -14.21 -9.31 -12.02
C ARG A 73 -14.68 -8.00 -12.65
N ASP A 74 -14.01 -7.62 -13.73
CA ASP A 74 -14.36 -6.40 -14.44
C ASP A 74 -15.59 -6.69 -15.30
N TYR A 75 -16.75 -6.26 -14.81
CA TYR A 75 -18.03 -6.40 -15.50
C TYR A 75 -18.45 -5.10 -16.18
N GLU A 76 -17.71 -4.01 -15.96
CA GLU A 76 -18.11 -2.68 -16.43
C GLU A 76 -17.57 -2.40 -17.83
N ARG A 77 -18.41 -1.80 -18.68
CA ARG A 77 -18.01 -1.45 -20.05
C ARG A 77 -17.12 -0.20 -20.09
N LEU A 78 -17.22 0.66 -19.07
CA LEU A 78 -16.52 1.94 -18.98
C LEU A 78 -15.55 1.93 -17.78
N PRO A 79 -14.27 2.34 -17.98
CA PRO A 79 -13.29 2.41 -16.89
C PRO A 79 -13.72 3.30 -15.72
N GLN A 80 -14.53 4.32 -15.98
CA GLN A 80 -15.01 5.25 -14.96
C GLN A 80 -15.88 4.56 -13.89
N HIS A 81 -16.62 3.52 -14.25
CA HIS A 81 -17.45 2.77 -13.29
C HIS A 81 -16.60 1.88 -12.38
N SER A 82 -15.58 1.21 -12.94
CA SER A 82 -14.66 0.42 -12.12
C SER A 82 -13.85 1.31 -11.18
N GLU A 83 -13.41 2.49 -11.63
CA GLU A 83 -12.78 3.51 -10.76
C GLU A 83 -13.69 3.95 -9.61
N ALA A 84 -14.98 4.20 -9.86
CA ALA A 84 -15.93 4.56 -8.81
C ALA A 84 -16.08 3.45 -7.75
N HIS A 85 -16.13 2.19 -8.17
CA HIS A 85 -16.20 1.05 -7.25
C HIS A 85 -14.92 0.86 -6.42
N LEU A 86 -13.74 1.11 -7.00
CA LEU A 86 -12.48 1.15 -6.25
C LEU A 86 -12.51 2.24 -5.18
N ASN A 87 -12.94 3.46 -5.54
CA ASN A 87 -13.05 4.57 -4.60
C ASN A 87 -14.00 4.24 -3.44
N TRP A 88 -15.19 3.71 -3.72
CA TRP A 88 -16.15 3.28 -2.69
C TRP A 88 -15.56 2.27 -1.70
N SER A 89 -14.82 1.29 -2.24
CA SER A 89 -14.17 0.24 -1.44
C SER A 89 -13.12 0.82 -0.48
N LEU A 90 -12.31 1.76 -0.98
CA LEU A 90 -11.29 2.45 -0.19
C LEU A 90 -11.90 3.40 0.85
N ILE A 91 -12.96 4.14 0.51
CA ILE A 91 -13.70 5.00 1.45
C ILE A 91 -14.25 4.16 2.60
N THR A 92 -14.91 3.04 2.29
CA THR A 92 -15.45 2.10 3.29
C THR A 92 -14.34 1.56 4.20
N LEU A 93 -13.18 1.21 3.64
CA LEU A 93 -12.02 0.76 4.40
C LEU A 93 -11.46 1.86 5.33
N MET A 94 -11.37 3.10 4.86
CA MET A 94 -10.90 4.22 5.67
C MET A 94 -11.87 4.56 6.80
N ILE A 95 -13.18 4.54 6.54
CA ILE A 95 -14.22 4.70 7.58
C ILE A 95 -14.05 3.61 8.64
N LYS A 96 -13.94 2.34 8.23
CA LYS A 96 -13.69 1.23 9.16
C LYS A 96 -12.44 1.45 10.00
N ARG A 97 -11.33 1.91 9.41
CA ARG A 97 -10.09 2.18 10.18
C ARG A 97 -10.21 3.34 11.15
N LEU A 98 -10.99 4.36 10.80
CA LEU A 98 -11.23 5.53 11.65
C LEU A 98 -12.13 5.17 12.84
N THR A 99 -13.17 4.36 12.61
CA THR A 99 -14.12 3.95 13.65
C THR A 99 -13.63 2.77 14.48
N TRP A 100 -12.70 1.97 13.95
CA TRP A 100 -12.10 0.85 14.67
C TRP A 100 -11.09 1.37 15.71
N ARG A 101 -11.63 1.77 16.86
CA ARG A 101 -10.88 2.00 18.10
C ARG A 101 -10.27 0.67 18.51
N LYS A 102 -8.95 0.58 18.65
CA LYS A 102 -8.34 -0.54 19.39
C LYS A 102 -8.96 -0.53 20.78
N SER A 103 -9.71 -1.57 21.15
CA SER A 103 -9.86 -1.91 22.56
C SER A 103 -8.45 -2.16 23.08
N ALA A 104 -7.90 -1.16 23.78
CA ALA A 104 -6.60 -1.27 24.40
C ALA A 104 -6.71 -2.29 25.54
N THR A 105 -5.99 -3.40 25.37
CA THR A 105 -5.30 -4.15 26.42
C THR A 105 -6.15 -4.73 27.56
N GLY A 106 -6.47 -6.02 27.44
CA GLY A 106 -6.96 -6.87 28.53
C GLY A 106 -6.19 -8.20 28.60
N TRP A 107 -4.86 -8.13 28.54
CA TRP A 107 -3.98 -9.26 28.88
C TRP A 107 -2.81 -8.70 29.69
N ALA A 108 -3.14 -8.12 30.85
CA ALA A 108 -2.18 -8.02 31.93
C ALA A 108 -2.00 -9.44 32.50
N LYS A 109 -0.74 -9.82 32.72
CA LYS A 109 -0.31 -11.13 33.17
C LYS A 109 -0.97 -11.48 34.51
N GLU A 110 -1.64 -12.62 34.60
CA GLU A 110 -1.78 -13.35 35.86
C GLU A 110 -0.54 -14.26 35.96
N SER A 111 0.29 -14.04 36.99
CA SER A 111 1.41 -14.89 37.38
C SER A 111 1.04 -15.64 38.65
#